data_AF-A0A9Q3UQS1-F1
#
_entry.id   AF-A0A9Q3UQS1-F1
#
_cell.length_a   1.000
_cell.length_b   1.000
_cell.length_c   1.000
_cell.angle_alpha   90.00
_cell.angle_beta   90.00
_cell.angle_gamma   90.00
#
_symmetry.space_group_name_H-M   'P 1'
#
loop_
_entity.id
_entity.type
_entity.pdbx_description
1 polymer ?
#
loop_
_entity_poly.entity_id
_entity_poly.type
_entity_poly.pdbx_seq_one_letter_code
_entity_poly.pdbx_strand_id
1 'polypeptide(L)'
;MELSRFINPKITEDHRNAPVNALGYLRVMFAVADLDGTLDRLYKHGAQLVKEVVDYQNIYKLCYIRGPEGILIGLAEKIDNK
;
A
#
# COMPACT_ATOMS: atom_id res chain seq x y z
N MET A 1 1.27 -13.34 -34.87
CA MET A 1 1.93 -13.28 -33.56
C MET A 1 2.65 -11.96 -33.48
N GLU A 2 2.34 -11.13 -32.49
CA GLU A 2 3.06 -9.89 -32.22
C GLU A 2 3.93 -10.11 -30.97
N LEU A 3 5.22 -9.87 -31.10
CA LEU A 3 6.20 -10.08 -30.03
C LEU A 3 6.77 -8.72 -29.62
N SER A 4 6.18 -8.11 -28.60
CA SER A 4 6.69 -6.87 -28.02
C SER A 4 7.77 -7.16 -26.99
N ARG A 5 8.96 -6.59 -27.19
CA ARG A 5 10.13 -6.76 -26.31
C ARG A 5 10.55 -5.41 -25.74
N PHE A 6 10.54 -5.31 -24.42
CA PHE A 6 11.00 -4.14 -23.68
C PHE A 6 12.29 -4.49 -22.94
N ILE A 7 13.42 -3.91 -23.34
CA ILE A 7 14.75 -4.23 -22.78
C ILE A 7 15.04 -3.38 -21.54
N ASN A 8 14.77 -2.07 -21.60
CA ASN A 8 14.88 -1.14 -20.48
C ASN A 8 14.16 0.19 -20.84
N PRO A 9 12.84 0.19 -20.99
CA PRO A 9 12.11 1.41 -21.34
C PRO A 9 12.28 2.45 -20.23
N LYS A 10 12.45 3.72 -20.61
CA LYS A 10 12.44 4.82 -19.65
C LYS A 10 11.06 4.90 -19.00
N ILE A 11 11.02 5.32 -17.74
CA ILE A 11 9.78 5.60 -17.03
C ILE A 11 9.08 6.76 -17.75
N THR A 12 7.93 6.50 -18.37
CA THR A 12 7.13 7.53 -19.05
C THR A 12 6.50 8.48 -18.02
N GLU A 13 5.96 7.93 -16.93
CA GLU A 13 5.42 8.69 -15.80
C GLU A 13 5.65 7.93 -14.49
N ASP A 14 6.01 8.64 -13.42
CA ASP A 14 6.27 8.07 -12.10
C ASP A 14 5.18 8.50 -11.11
N HIS A 15 4.27 7.59 -10.81
CA HIS A 15 3.13 7.87 -9.93
C HIS A 15 3.40 7.46 -8.47
N ARG A 16 4.65 7.10 -8.12
CA ARG A 16 4.97 6.66 -6.77
C ARG A 16 4.59 7.69 -5.71
N ASN A 17 4.78 8.98 -5.99
CA ASN A 17 4.39 10.06 -5.08
C ASN A 17 3.09 10.78 -5.46
N ALA A 18 2.38 10.30 -6.49
CA ALA A 18 1.15 10.93 -6.94
C ALA A 18 0.07 10.89 -5.83
N PRO A 19 -0.83 11.87 -5.79
CA PRO A 19 -1.95 11.84 -4.86
C PRO A 19 -2.87 10.65 -5.16
N VAL A 20 -3.61 10.19 -4.14
CA VAL A 20 -4.45 8.98 -4.22
C VAL A 20 -5.58 9.04 -5.26
N ASN A 21 -5.82 10.21 -5.85
CA ASN A 21 -6.82 10.44 -6.89
C ASN A 21 -6.21 10.62 -8.30
N ALA A 22 -4.97 10.17 -8.52
CA ALA A 22 -4.34 10.16 -9.84
C ALA A 22 -4.77 8.94 -10.69
N LEU A 23 -4.81 9.11 -12.02
CA LEU A 23 -5.09 8.03 -12.97
C LEU A 23 -3.91 7.02 -13.01
N GLY A 24 -4.20 5.73 -13.13
CA GLY A 24 -3.19 4.65 -13.21
C GLY A 24 -3.32 3.59 -12.11
N TYR A 25 -2.34 2.67 -12.03
CA TYR A 25 -2.29 1.65 -10.98
C TYR A 25 -2.04 2.29 -9.61
N LEU A 26 -3.05 2.20 -8.74
CA LEU A 26 -3.13 3.05 -7.57
C LEU A 26 -2.51 2.44 -6.30
N ARG A 27 -2.75 1.14 -6.05
CA ARG A 27 -2.29 0.43 -4.86
C ARG A 27 -2.53 -1.08 -4.95
N VAL A 28 -1.81 -1.82 -4.12
CA VAL A 28 -2.11 -3.21 -3.76
C VAL A 28 -2.56 -3.25 -2.30
N MET A 29 -3.54 -4.11 -1.98
CA MET A 29 -4.03 -4.32 -0.61
C MET A 29 -3.57 -5.68 -0.11
N PHE A 30 -3.03 -5.74 1.09
CA PHE A 30 -2.65 -6.98 1.77
C PHE A 30 -3.49 -7.19 3.03
N ALA A 31 -3.97 -8.41 3.22
CA ALA A 31 -4.54 -8.84 4.49
C ALA A 31 -3.42 -9.26 5.44
N VAL A 32 -3.45 -8.78 6.68
CA VAL A 32 -2.46 -9.08 7.73
C VAL A 32 -3.16 -9.61 8.97
N ALA A 33 -2.43 -10.38 9.77
CA ALA A 33 -2.97 -10.98 11.00
C ALA A 33 -2.86 -10.05 12.22
N ASP A 34 -1.94 -9.08 12.19
CA ASP A 34 -1.70 -8.09 13.25
C ASP A 34 -1.20 -6.80 12.58
N LEU A 35 -2.08 -5.80 12.51
CA LEU A 35 -1.81 -4.54 11.83
C LEU A 35 -0.79 -3.71 12.60
N ASP A 36 -0.93 -3.61 13.92
CA ASP A 36 -0.09 -2.78 14.76
C ASP A 36 1.36 -3.31 14.76
N GLY A 37 1.54 -4.62 14.96
CA GLY A 37 2.86 -5.26 14.86
C GLY A 37 3.46 -5.20 13.45
N THR A 38 2.63 -5.23 12.41
CA THR A 38 3.10 -5.04 11.03
C THR A 38 3.60 -3.61 10.81
N LEU A 39 2.86 -2.59 11.28
CA LEU A 39 3.26 -1.19 11.16
C LEU A 39 4.58 -0.92 11.90
N ASP A 40 4.73 -1.41 13.13
CA ASP A 40 5.97 -1.26 13.92
C ASP A 40 7.20 -1.81 13.19
N ARG A 41 7.05 -2.92 12.48
CA ARG A 41 8.13 -3.48 11.64
C ARG A 41 8.39 -2.63 10.42
N LEU A 42 7.34 -2.19 9.73
CA LEU A 42 7.46 -1.42 8.50
C LEU A 42 8.03 -0.01 8.74
N TYR A 43 7.73 0.63 9.87
CA TYR A 43 8.34 1.91 10.24
C TYR A 43 9.86 1.80 10.38
N LYS A 44 10.39 0.70 10.94
CA LYS A 44 11.83 0.44 11.03
C LYS A 44 12.49 0.29 9.65
N HIS A 45 11.70 -0.01 8.62
CA HIS A 45 12.16 -0.12 7.25
C HIS A 45 11.89 1.14 6.41
N GLY A 46 11.41 2.23 7.01
CA GLY A 46 11.18 3.50 6.31
C GLY A 46 9.78 3.67 5.72
N ALA A 47 8.81 2.85 6.11
CA ALA A 47 7.42 3.10 5.75
C ALA A 47 6.86 4.32 6.48
N GLN A 48 5.87 4.98 5.87
CA GLN A 48 5.20 6.15 6.42
C GLN A 48 3.70 5.96 6.36
N LEU A 49 2.99 6.20 7.47
CA LEU A 49 1.54 6.13 7.51
C LEU A 49 0.93 7.28 6.69
N VAL A 50 -0.04 6.94 5.85
CA VAL A 50 -0.84 7.89 5.09
C VAL A 50 -2.14 8.09 5.85
N LYS A 51 -2.24 9.22 6.55
CA LYS A 51 -3.32 9.57 7.49
C LYS A 51 -3.28 8.73 8.76
N GLU A 52 -4.33 7.96 9.03
CA GLU A 52 -4.56 7.25 10.28
C GLU A 52 -5.00 5.81 10.02
N VAL A 53 -4.90 4.97 11.05
CA VAL A 53 -5.51 3.65 11.06
C VAL A 53 -7.00 3.83 11.35
N VAL A 54 -7.85 3.23 10.51
CA VAL A 54 -9.31 3.34 10.60
C VAL A 54 -9.89 2.01 11.00
N ASP A 55 -10.80 2.04 11.98
CA ASP A 55 -11.67 0.90 12.31
C ASP A 55 -12.96 0.99 11.48
N TYR A 56 -13.25 -0.08 10.74
CA TYR A 56 -14.46 -0.22 9.97
C TYR A 56 -15.41 -1.20 10.67
N GLN A 57 -16.39 -0.63 11.36
CA GLN A 57 -17.51 -1.35 11.99
C GLN A 57 -17.09 -2.45 12.98
N ASN A 58 -15.88 -2.41 13.54
CA ASN A 58 -15.30 -3.48 14.35
C ASN A 58 -15.24 -4.83 13.61
N ILE A 59 -15.12 -4.76 12.27
CA ILE A 59 -14.97 -5.91 11.35
C ILE A 59 -13.57 -5.90 10.74
N TYR A 60 -13.04 -4.72 10.42
CA TYR A 60 -11.70 -4.56 9.87
C TYR A 60 -10.99 -3.35 10.47
N LYS A 61 -9.70 -3.47 10.73
CA LYS A 61 -8.79 -2.33 10.86
C LYS A 61 -8.01 -2.18 9.57
N LEU A 62 -7.90 -0.97 9.06
CA LEU A 62 -7.17 -0.73 7.81
C LEU A 62 -6.41 0.60 7.81
N CYS A 63 -5.34 0.63 7.03
CA CYS A 63 -4.56 1.84 6.82
C CYS A 63 -3.90 1.85 5.45
N TYR A 64 -3.42 3.02 5.04
CA TYR A 64 -2.53 3.17 3.91
C TYR A 64 -1.15 3.58 4.40
N ILE A 65 -0.11 3.03 3.77
CA ILE A 65 1.28 3.41 4.00
C ILE A 65 1.96 3.73 2.68
N ARG A 66 3.00 4.55 2.72
CA ARG A 66 4.00 4.64 1.67
C ARG A 66 5.25 3.87 2.10
N GLY A 67 5.72 2.96 1.24
CA GLY A 67 7.01 2.30 1.45
C GLY A 67 8.19 3.25 1.20
N PRO A 68 9.45 2.75 1.32
CA PRO A 68 10.66 3.56 1.17
C PRO A 68 10.79 4.25 -0.20
N GLU A 69 10.25 3.64 -1.24
CA GLU A 69 10.21 4.21 -2.59
C GLU A 69 8.92 4.98 -2.90
N GLY A 70 8.14 5.35 -1.88
CA GLY A 70 6.89 6.10 -2.04
C GLY A 70 5.69 5.24 -2.47
N ILE A 71 5.87 3.96 -2.80
CA ILE A 71 4.79 3.07 -3.27
C ILE A 71 3.66 3.01 -2.24
N LEU A 72 2.43 3.27 -2.69
CA LEU A 72 1.24 3.23 -1.86
C LEU A 72 0.75 1.79 -1.67
N ILE A 73 0.64 1.36 -0.41
CA ILE A 73 0.19 0.03 -0.02
C ILE A 73 -0.97 0.16 0.97
N GLY A 74 -2.01 -0.63 0.77
CA GLY A 74 -3.10 -0.80 1.74
C GLY A 74 -2.86 -2.03 2.61
N LEU A 75 -3.08 -1.90 3.92
CA LEU A 75 -3.06 -3.00 4.87
C LEU A 75 -4.44 -3.11 5.52
N ALA A 76 -4.92 -4.33 5.70
CA ALA A 76 -6.16 -4.62 6.41
C ALA A 76 -5.99 -5.83 7.32
N GLU A 77 -6.44 -5.69 8.57
CA GLU A 77 -6.60 -6.79 9.51
C GLU A 77 -8.08 -7.04 9.70
N LYS A 78 -8.50 -8.31 9.64
CA LYS A 78 -9.86 -8.71 9.98
C LYS A 78 -9.96 -8.83 11.50
N ILE A 79 -10.91 -8.13 12.09
CA ILE A 79 -11.24 -8.25 13.52
C ILE A 79 -12.22 -9.41 13.66
N ASP A 80 -11.74 -10.55 14.13
CA ASP A 80 -12.63 -11.64 14.57
C ASP A 80 -13.11 -11.32 15.99
N ASN A 81 -14.39 -11.00 16.13
CA ASN A 81 -15.06 -10.95 17.43
C ASN A 81 -15.14 -12.38 17.97
N LYS A 82 -14.27 -12.70 18.92
CA LYS A 82 -14.32 -13.94 19.70
C LYS A 82 -15.42 -13.87 20.75
#